data_AF-A0A6S7HH84-F1
#
_entry.id   AF-A0A6S7HH84-F1
#
_cell.length_a   1.000
_cell.length_b   1.000
_cell.length_c   1.000
_cell.angle_alpha   90.00
_cell.angle_beta   90.00
_cell.angle_gamma   90.00
#
_symmetry.space_group_name_H-M   'P 1'
#
loop_
_entity.id
_entity.type
_entity.pdbx_description
1 polymer ?
#
loop_
_entity_poly.entity_id
_entity_poly.type
_entity_poly.pdbx_seq_one_letter_code
_entity_poly.pdbx_strand_id
1 'polypeptide(L)'
;MDFFWQQQNKLLSSPKFGRRYHPHLICFCVSIHAKSPSVYRELSSSGVLVLPSERVLRDYRNFFKPNPGFRKENIEKLCDATKQLFDCQRYVVLSFDEMKIQSNLVFDKHTNELIGFVDLGDEDVNTAVFDTPTTLASHVLAFMVRGVASDLKYILGYFSTQSLTSFQIMPLFWKAVSILEVTCNLWVCAAVSDGASSNRKFYELHASLVGENYSVDVVHRTINLFAPSRYIYFFSDAPHLIKTS
;
A
#
# COMPACT_ATOMS: atom_id res chain seq x y z
N MET A 1 6.31 -30.33 -6.40
CA MET A 1 7.35 -30.28 -7.46
C MET A 1 6.87 -30.94 -8.74
N ASP A 2 6.12 -32.03 -8.67
CA ASP A 2 5.69 -32.83 -9.83
C ASP A 2 4.95 -32.02 -10.90
N PHE A 3 4.04 -31.13 -10.50
CA PHE A 3 3.31 -30.27 -11.43
C PHE A 3 4.23 -29.40 -12.30
N PHE A 4 5.30 -28.86 -11.73
CA PHE A 4 6.25 -28.02 -12.46
C PHE A 4 6.92 -28.81 -13.58
N TRP A 5 7.43 -30.01 -13.28
CA TRP A 5 8.09 -30.88 -14.25
C TRP A 5 7.12 -31.40 -15.31
N GLN A 6 5.87 -31.69 -14.95
CA GLN A 6 4.82 -32.03 -15.93
C GLN A 6 4.60 -30.90 -16.94
N GLN A 7 4.55 -29.64 -16.48
CA GLN A 7 4.43 -28.49 -17.38
C GLN A 7 5.70 -28.32 -18.25
N GLN A 8 6.90 -28.49 -17.69
CA GLN A 8 8.15 -28.41 -18.46
C GLN A 8 8.19 -29.46 -19.58
N ASN A 9 7.84 -30.72 -19.29
CA ASN A 9 7.77 -31.78 -20.30
C ASN A 9 6.78 -31.42 -21.43
N LYS A 10 5.58 -30.94 -21.08
CA LYS A 10 4.60 -30.47 -22.07
C LYS A 10 5.14 -29.34 -22.95
N LEU A 11 5.88 -28.39 -22.36
CA LEU A 11 6.44 -27.24 -23.07
C LEU A 11 7.62 -27.61 -23.96
N LEU A 12 8.39 -28.63 -23.60
CA LEU A 12 9.45 -29.21 -24.42
C LEU A 12 8.88 -29.90 -25.66
N SER A 13 7.77 -30.62 -25.54
CA SER A 13 7.06 -31.24 -26.67
C SER A 13 6.31 -30.24 -27.56
N SER A 14 6.16 -28.99 -27.11
CA SER A 14 5.43 -27.95 -27.84
C SER A 14 6.36 -27.11 -28.73
N PRO A 15 5.93 -26.72 -29.93
CA PRO A 15 6.73 -25.84 -30.80
C PRO A 15 6.98 -24.49 -30.12
N LYS A 16 8.17 -23.91 -30.36
CA LYS A 16 8.65 -22.69 -29.68
C LYS A 16 7.62 -21.54 -29.68
N PHE A 17 6.90 -21.35 -30.79
CA PHE A 17 5.92 -20.27 -30.96
C PHE A 17 4.48 -20.65 -30.55
N GLY A 18 4.22 -21.90 -30.16
CA GLY A 18 2.90 -22.40 -29.75
C GLY A 18 2.77 -22.69 -28.25
N ARG A 19 3.77 -22.33 -27.45
CA ARG A 19 3.82 -22.61 -26.01
C ARG A 19 2.76 -21.81 -25.26
N ARG A 20 1.88 -22.51 -24.54
CA ARG A 20 0.90 -21.92 -23.61
C ARG A 20 1.31 -22.25 -22.18
N TYR A 21 1.63 -21.23 -21.41
CA TYR A 21 2.08 -21.38 -20.03
C TYR A 21 0.89 -21.46 -19.09
N HIS A 22 0.95 -22.39 -18.13
CA HIS A 22 -0.03 -22.46 -17.06
C HIS A 22 0.12 -21.27 -16.10
N PRO A 23 -0.97 -20.69 -15.56
CA PRO A 23 -0.91 -19.53 -14.66
C PRO A 23 0.04 -19.72 -13.46
N HIS A 24 0.02 -20.89 -12.81
CA HIS A 24 0.94 -21.18 -11.69
C HIS A 24 2.43 -21.11 -12.09
N LEU A 25 2.77 -21.54 -13.32
CA LEU A 25 4.14 -21.44 -13.82
C LEU A 25 4.53 -19.98 -14.04
N ILE A 26 3.61 -19.16 -14.57
CA ILE A 26 3.83 -17.73 -14.73
C ILE A 26 4.03 -17.05 -13.37
N CYS A 27 3.16 -17.33 -12.38
CA CYS A 27 3.32 -16.79 -11.02
C CYS A 27 4.67 -17.16 -10.41
N PHE A 28 5.10 -18.41 -10.58
CA PHE A 28 6.42 -18.86 -10.14
C PHE A 28 7.56 -18.10 -10.83
N CYS A 29 7.48 -17.90 -12.15
CA CYS A 29 8.46 -17.15 -12.93
C CYS A 29 8.51 -15.67 -12.52
N VAL A 30 7.35 -15.04 -12.28
CA VAL A 30 7.24 -13.68 -11.74
C VAL A 30 7.91 -13.60 -10.37
N SER A 31 7.71 -14.60 -9.50
CA SER A 31 8.35 -14.65 -8.16
C SER A 31 9.87 -14.74 -8.25
N ILE A 32 10.42 -15.59 -9.13
CA ILE A 32 11.87 -15.68 -9.36
C ILE A 32 12.40 -14.36 -9.90
N HIS A 33 11.76 -13.82 -10.94
CA HIS A 33 12.18 -12.57 -11.56
C HIS A 33 12.11 -11.39 -10.58
N ALA A 34 11.14 -11.37 -9.66
CA ALA A 34 11.04 -10.35 -8.62
C ALA A 34 12.20 -10.43 -7.61
N LYS A 35 12.72 -11.64 -7.32
CA LYS A 35 13.90 -11.83 -6.46
C LYS A 35 15.19 -11.49 -7.17
N SER A 36 15.35 -11.94 -8.42
CA SER A 36 16.54 -11.65 -9.23
C SER A 36 16.25 -11.76 -10.73
N PRO A 37 16.16 -10.62 -11.45
CA PRO A 37 16.03 -10.61 -12.90
C PRO A 37 17.23 -11.23 -13.63
N SER A 38 18.44 -11.09 -13.08
CA SER A 38 19.65 -11.64 -13.69
C SER A 38 19.64 -13.17 -13.69
N VAL A 39 19.31 -13.77 -12.53
CA VAL A 39 19.16 -15.23 -12.41
C VAL A 39 18.04 -15.73 -13.32
N TYR A 40 16.92 -15.03 -13.40
CA TYR A 40 15.84 -15.40 -14.32
C TYR A 40 16.31 -15.42 -15.78
N ARG A 41 17.07 -14.41 -16.20
CA ARG A 41 17.60 -14.31 -17.56
C ARG A 41 18.58 -15.43 -17.88
N GLU A 42 19.46 -15.75 -16.95
CA GLU A 42 20.42 -16.86 -17.09
C GLU A 42 19.70 -18.21 -17.18
N LEU A 43 18.71 -18.46 -16.32
CA LEU A 43 17.88 -19.66 -16.41
C LEU A 43 17.13 -19.76 -17.74
N SER A 44 16.58 -18.64 -18.21
CA SER A 44 15.86 -18.58 -19.49
C SER A 44 16.76 -18.74 -20.71
N SER A 45 18.02 -18.30 -20.65
CA SER A 45 18.96 -18.38 -21.77
C SER A 45 19.75 -19.70 -21.80
N SER A 46 19.97 -20.32 -20.64
CA SER A 46 20.72 -21.57 -20.50
C SER A 46 20.10 -22.76 -21.24
N GLY A 47 18.81 -22.69 -21.57
CA GLY A 47 18.06 -23.79 -22.20
C GLY A 47 17.72 -24.94 -21.24
N VAL A 48 18.13 -24.87 -19.97
CA VAL A 48 17.81 -25.87 -18.95
C VAL A 48 16.31 -25.92 -18.67
N LEU A 49 15.63 -24.77 -18.72
CA LEU A 49 14.19 -24.64 -18.49
C LEU A 49 13.50 -23.93 -19.66
N VAL A 50 12.25 -24.32 -19.93
CA VAL A 50 11.36 -23.60 -20.84
C VAL A 50 10.55 -22.57 -20.05
N LEU A 51 10.98 -21.31 -20.11
CA LEU A 51 10.40 -20.22 -19.35
C LEU A 51 9.73 -19.17 -20.27
N PRO A 52 8.71 -18.43 -19.77
CA PRO A 52 8.18 -17.27 -20.45
C PRO A 52 9.24 -16.20 -20.71
N SER A 53 9.04 -15.37 -21.72
CA SER A 53 9.92 -14.21 -21.92
C SER A 53 9.70 -13.16 -20.83
N GLU A 54 10.72 -12.34 -20.56
CA GLU A 54 10.60 -11.19 -19.63
C GLU A 54 9.45 -10.25 -20.01
N ARG A 55 9.16 -10.13 -21.32
CA ARG A 55 7.99 -9.37 -21.79
C ARG A 55 6.69 -9.92 -21.24
N VAL A 56 6.47 -11.24 -21.33
CA VAL A 56 5.27 -11.88 -20.78
C VAL A 56 5.18 -11.63 -19.29
N LEU A 57 6.28 -11.77 -18.54
CA LEU A 57 6.28 -11.50 -17.10
C LEU A 57 5.90 -10.05 -16.79
N ARG A 58 6.40 -9.09 -17.57
CA ARG A 58 6.04 -7.67 -17.42
C ARG A 58 4.57 -7.43 -17.70
N ASP A 59 4.00 -8.05 -18.73
CA ASP A 59 2.59 -7.91 -19.07
C ASP A 59 1.69 -8.44 -17.93
N TYR A 60 2.06 -9.59 -17.32
CA TYR A 60 1.36 -10.12 -16.15
C TYR A 60 1.54 -9.27 -14.89
N ARG A 61 2.74 -8.73 -14.65
CA ARG A 61 3.01 -7.85 -13.51
C ARG A 61 2.22 -6.54 -13.60
N ASN A 62 2.14 -5.97 -14.80
CA ASN A 62 1.49 -4.69 -15.06
C ASN A 62 -0.02 -4.84 -15.32
N PHE A 63 -0.58 -6.04 -15.15
CA PHE A 63 -2.01 -6.28 -15.31
C PHE A 63 -2.84 -5.40 -14.36
N PHE A 64 -2.38 -5.24 -13.12
CA PHE A 64 -2.94 -4.26 -12.20
C PHE A 64 -2.11 -2.98 -12.26
N LYS A 65 -2.73 -1.89 -12.69
CA LYS A 65 -2.13 -0.57 -12.65
C LYS A 65 -2.37 0.05 -11.26
N PRO A 66 -1.33 0.31 -10.47
CA PRO A 66 -1.49 1.02 -9.21
C PRO A 66 -1.84 2.47 -9.51
N ASN A 67 -2.93 2.94 -8.91
CA ASN A 67 -3.35 4.34 -8.95
C ASN A 67 -3.35 4.89 -7.51
N PRO A 68 -3.10 6.20 -7.33
CA PRO A 68 -3.24 6.83 -6.02
C PRO A 68 -4.66 6.69 -5.47
N GLY A 69 -4.79 6.75 -4.15
CA GLY A 69 -6.06 6.68 -3.45
C GLY A 69 -6.39 5.35 -2.78
N PHE A 70 -7.52 5.36 -2.08
CA PHE A 70 -8.14 4.16 -1.53
C PHE A 70 -9.02 3.50 -2.59
N ARG A 71 -8.43 2.60 -3.37
CA ARG A 71 -9.07 1.93 -4.50
C ARG A 71 -9.98 0.80 -4.07
N LYS A 72 -11.20 0.76 -4.62
CA LYS A 72 -12.19 -0.29 -4.33
C LYS A 72 -11.63 -1.69 -4.62
N GLU A 73 -10.93 -1.86 -5.73
CA GLU A 73 -10.35 -3.16 -6.12
C GLU A 73 -9.28 -3.64 -5.13
N ASN A 74 -8.56 -2.69 -4.50
CA ASN A 74 -7.57 -2.99 -3.49
C ASN A 74 -8.22 -3.36 -2.15
N ILE A 75 -9.30 -2.67 -1.80
CA ILE A 75 -10.10 -2.94 -0.60
C ILE A 75 -10.78 -4.31 -0.70
N GLU A 76 -11.36 -4.65 -1.85
CA GLU A 76 -11.98 -5.95 -2.10
C GLU A 76 -10.97 -7.11 -1.92
N LYS A 77 -9.75 -6.95 -2.43
CA LYS A 77 -8.66 -7.91 -2.22
C LYS A 77 -8.24 -8.02 -0.76
N LEU A 78 -8.21 -6.90 -0.03
CA LEU A 78 -7.93 -6.92 1.40
C LEU A 78 -9.02 -7.71 2.13
N CYS A 79 -10.30 -7.43 1.85
CA CYS A 79 -11.41 -8.19 2.40
C CYS A 79 -11.27 -9.70 2.11
N ASP A 80 -10.93 -10.07 0.88
CA ASP A 80 -10.72 -11.46 0.48
C ASP A 80 -9.59 -12.12 1.29
N ALA A 81 -8.47 -11.42 1.46
CA ALA A 81 -7.33 -11.90 2.24
C ALA A 81 -7.65 -12.04 3.73
N THR A 82 -8.59 -11.25 4.26
CA THR A 82 -8.94 -11.24 5.70
C THR A 82 -10.23 -11.99 6.02
N LYS A 83 -10.87 -12.62 5.04
CA LYS A 83 -12.10 -13.42 5.24
C LYS A 83 -11.96 -14.48 6.33
N GLN A 84 -10.80 -15.13 6.39
CA GLN A 84 -10.53 -16.24 7.31
C GLN A 84 -10.06 -15.79 8.70
N LEU A 85 -9.76 -14.50 8.89
CA LEU A 85 -9.33 -13.99 10.19
C LEU A 85 -10.51 -13.97 11.16
N PHE A 86 -10.26 -14.36 12.41
CA PHE A 86 -11.27 -14.37 13.47
C PHE A 86 -10.75 -13.72 14.75
N ASP A 87 -11.68 -13.19 15.56
CA ASP A 87 -11.43 -12.61 16.87
C ASP A 87 -10.19 -11.69 16.94
N CYS A 88 -9.17 -12.11 17.69
CA CYS A 88 -7.96 -11.33 17.94
C CYS A 88 -7.15 -11.05 16.66
N GLN A 89 -7.29 -11.88 15.62
CA GLN A 89 -6.56 -11.73 14.36
C GLN A 89 -7.05 -10.54 13.53
N ARG A 90 -8.25 -10.02 13.84
CA ARG A 90 -8.83 -8.84 13.19
C ARG A 90 -8.28 -7.53 13.72
N TYR A 91 -7.57 -7.53 14.85
CA TYR A 91 -6.89 -6.33 15.34
C TYR A 91 -5.71 -5.97 14.44
N VAL A 92 -5.70 -4.71 14.03
CA VAL A 92 -4.69 -4.16 13.11
C VAL A 92 -4.11 -2.84 13.63
N VAL A 93 -2.89 -2.59 13.21
CA VAL A 93 -2.18 -1.33 13.34
C VAL A 93 -2.17 -0.64 11.99
N LEU A 94 -2.55 0.63 11.96
CA LEU A 94 -2.47 1.48 10.77
C LEU A 94 -1.17 2.28 10.82
N SER A 95 -0.19 1.89 10.02
CA SER A 95 1.07 2.62 9.86
C SER A 95 0.96 3.57 8.66
N PHE A 96 1.46 4.79 8.79
CA PHE A 96 1.55 5.71 7.67
C PHE A 96 2.86 6.50 7.71
N ASP A 97 3.45 6.68 6.53
CA ASP A 97 4.73 7.34 6.36
C ASP A 97 4.79 8.10 5.04
N GLU A 98 5.52 9.21 5.03
CA GLU A 98 5.72 10.08 3.87
C GLU A 98 7.15 9.91 3.33
N MET A 99 7.27 9.30 2.16
CA MET A 99 8.55 9.07 1.50
C MET A 99 8.83 10.13 0.45
N LYS A 100 10.03 10.72 0.48
CA LYS A 100 10.50 11.64 -0.55
C LYS A 100 10.77 10.90 -1.87
N ILE A 101 10.24 11.43 -2.97
CA ILE A 101 10.45 10.94 -4.33
C ILE A 101 11.15 12.01 -5.18
N GLN A 102 11.70 11.59 -6.32
CA GLN A 102 12.20 12.54 -7.31
C GLN A 102 11.02 13.17 -8.04
N SER A 103 10.85 14.49 -7.88
CA SER A 103 9.86 15.26 -8.63
C SER A 103 10.22 15.25 -10.11
N ASN A 104 9.42 14.54 -10.91
CA ASN A 104 9.59 14.47 -12.35
C ASN A 104 8.24 14.13 -13.00
N LEU A 105 8.16 14.40 -14.29
CA LEU A 105 6.99 14.16 -15.11
C LEU A 105 7.27 13.01 -16.08
N VAL A 106 6.40 12.00 -16.07
CA VAL A 106 6.54 10.81 -16.90
C VAL A 106 5.28 10.67 -17.75
N PHE A 107 5.46 10.61 -19.07
CA PHE A 107 4.37 10.31 -19.99
C PHE A 107 4.19 8.79 -20.11
N ASP A 108 3.07 8.27 -19.62
CA ASP A 108 2.71 6.86 -19.83
C ASP A 108 2.06 6.70 -21.21
N LYS A 109 2.80 6.06 -22.13
CA LYS A 109 2.35 5.79 -23.50
C LYS A 109 1.17 4.83 -23.57
N HIS A 110 0.87 4.10 -22.49
CA HIS A 110 -0.25 3.14 -22.45
C HIS A 110 -1.56 3.78 -22.01
N THR A 111 -1.53 4.74 -21.09
CA THR A 111 -2.73 5.50 -20.69
C THR A 111 -2.87 6.82 -21.47
N ASN A 112 -1.79 7.28 -22.11
CA ASN A 112 -1.65 8.63 -22.67
C ASN A 112 -1.78 9.73 -21.61
N GLU A 113 -1.43 9.42 -20.36
CA GLU A 113 -1.51 10.35 -19.25
C GLU A 113 -0.12 10.82 -18.82
N LEU A 114 -0.11 12.00 -18.22
CA LEU A 114 1.07 12.62 -17.67
C LEU A 114 1.08 12.35 -16.15
N ILE A 115 2.03 11.54 -15.70
CA ILE A 115 2.18 11.10 -14.31
C ILE A 115 3.26 11.93 -13.63
N GLY A 116 3.02 12.33 -12.38
CA GLY A 116 4.00 13.06 -11.58
C GLY A 116 3.42 14.25 -10.82
N PHE A 117 2.13 14.52 -11.01
CA PHE A 117 1.41 15.53 -10.25
C PHE A 117 1.00 15.03 -8.87
N VAL A 118 0.69 15.99 -7.99
CA VAL A 118 0.03 15.74 -6.71
C VAL A 118 -1.35 15.12 -6.95
N ASP A 119 -1.65 14.05 -6.22
CA ASP A 119 -2.89 13.29 -6.34
C ASP A 119 -3.27 12.66 -4.99
N LEU A 120 -4.35 13.20 -4.40
CA LEU A 120 -4.99 12.72 -3.17
C LEU A 120 -6.05 11.63 -3.43
N GLY A 121 -6.06 11.04 -4.61
CA GLY A 121 -6.87 9.88 -4.98
C GLY A 121 -8.34 10.17 -5.23
N ASP A 122 -8.69 11.46 -5.34
CA ASP A 122 -10.04 11.95 -5.63
C ASP A 122 -9.94 13.29 -6.38
N GLU A 123 -10.48 13.35 -7.59
CA GLU A 123 -10.37 14.52 -8.47
C GLU A 123 -11.05 15.76 -7.88
N ASP A 124 -12.17 15.59 -7.17
CA ASP A 124 -12.89 16.69 -6.55
C ASP A 124 -12.08 17.27 -5.38
N VAL A 125 -11.43 16.39 -4.61
CA VAL A 125 -10.54 16.79 -3.51
C VAL A 125 -9.29 17.48 -4.06
N ASN A 126 -8.71 16.95 -5.14
CA ASN A 126 -7.54 17.56 -5.77
C ASN A 126 -7.87 18.97 -6.28
N THR A 127 -9.02 19.15 -6.91
CA THR A 127 -9.45 20.46 -7.45
C THR A 127 -9.78 21.46 -6.35
N ALA A 128 -10.32 21.00 -5.22
CA ALA A 128 -10.65 21.86 -4.08
C ALA A 128 -9.44 22.23 -3.20
N VAL A 129 -8.42 21.37 -3.15
CA VAL A 129 -7.23 21.55 -2.28
C VAL A 129 -6.09 22.26 -3.01
N PHE A 130 -5.97 22.11 -4.33
CA PHE A 130 -4.88 22.68 -5.11
C PHE A 130 -5.40 23.73 -6.09
N ASP A 131 -5.03 24.99 -5.88
CA ASP A 131 -5.33 26.12 -6.78
C ASP A 131 -4.76 25.91 -8.20
N THR A 132 -3.77 25.02 -8.36
CA THR A 132 -3.21 24.63 -9.66
C THR A 132 -3.03 23.11 -9.76
N PRO A 133 -3.71 22.45 -10.72
CA PRO A 133 -3.60 20.98 -10.93
C PRO A 133 -2.25 20.55 -11.51
N THR A 134 -1.28 21.46 -11.64
CA THR A 134 0.01 21.25 -12.30
C THR A 134 1.18 21.10 -11.33
N THR A 135 0.90 21.03 -10.03
CA THR A 135 1.92 20.92 -8.99
C THR A 135 2.57 19.53 -9.02
N LEU A 136 3.90 19.49 -9.13
CA LEU A 136 4.65 18.24 -9.13
C LEU A 136 4.73 17.64 -7.72
N ALA A 137 4.48 16.34 -7.62
CA ALA A 137 4.66 15.60 -6.38
C ALA A 137 6.14 15.49 -6.03
N SER A 138 6.44 15.66 -4.74
CA SER A 138 7.78 15.50 -4.17
C SER A 138 7.83 14.42 -3.10
N HIS A 139 6.67 14.01 -2.61
CA HIS A 139 6.51 13.00 -1.59
C HIS A 139 5.38 12.03 -1.94
N VAL A 140 5.38 10.87 -1.30
CA VAL A 140 4.30 9.89 -1.37
C VAL A 140 3.94 9.48 0.05
N LEU A 141 2.70 9.70 0.45
CA LEU A 141 2.13 9.15 1.67
C LEU A 141 1.60 7.76 1.40
N ALA A 142 2.01 6.77 2.19
CA ALA A 142 1.49 5.41 2.11
C ALA A 142 0.81 5.01 3.42
N PHE A 143 -0.36 4.38 3.33
CA PHE A 143 -1.03 3.73 4.45
C PHE A 143 -0.84 2.22 4.37
N MET A 144 -0.19 1.66 5.39
CA MET A 144 0.05 0.24 5.56
C MET A 144 -0.74 -0.32 6.74
N VAL A 145 -1.44 -1.42 6.52
CA VAL A 145 -2.16 -2.19 7.52
C VAL A 145 -1.27 -3.33 7.96
N ARG A 146 -1.09 -3.49 9.28
CA ARG A 146 -0.35 -4.58 9.88
C ARG A 146 -1.21 -5.31 10.91
N GLY A 147 -1.30 -6.64 10.80
CA GLY A 147 -1.95 -7.47 11.80
C GLY A 147 -1.21 -7.43 13.13
N VAL A 148 -1.95 -7.39 14.24
CA VAL A 148 -1.38 -7.50 15.60
C VAL A 148 -1.14 -8.98 15.94
N ALA A 149 -2.17 -9.81 15.72
CA ALA A 149 -2.14 -11.25 15.97
C ALA A 149 -2.25 -12.05 14.66
N SER A 150 -1.87 -11.47 13.53
CA SER A 150 -1.85 -12.09 12.21
C SER A 150 -0.65 -11.61 11.39
N ASP A 151 -0.24 -12.40 10.40
CA ASP A 151 0.85 -12.03 9.47
C ASP A 151 0.41 -11.03 8.39
N LEU A 152 -0.75 -10.40 8.56
CA LEU A 152 -1.29 -9.43 7.60
C LEU A 152 -0.34 -8.24 7.46
N LYS A 153 0.14 -8.01 6.24
CA LYS A 153 0.91 -6.83 5.83
C LYS A 153 0.36 -6.39 4.49
N TYR A 154 -0.29 -5.24 4.45
CA TYR A 154 -1.02 -4.81 3.26
C TYR A 154 -0.96 -3.30 3.07
N ILE A 155 -0.71 -2.84 1.85
CA ILE A 155 -0.79 -1.41 1.53
C ILE A 155 -2.23 -1.08 1.18
N LEU A 156 -2.89 -0.27 2.01
CA LEU A 156 -4.29 0.13 1.82
C LEU A 156 -4.42 1.13 0.66
N GLY A 157 -3.50 2.08 0.58
CA GLY A 157 -3.48 3.10 -0.45
C GLY A 157 -2.25 3.98 -0.32
N TYR A 158 -1.96 4.73 -1.37
CA TYR A 158 -0.91 5.73 -1.38
C TYR A 158 -1.39 7.00 -2.08
N PHE A 159 -0.76 8.12 -1.77
CA PHE A 159 -1.13 9.44 -2.25
C PHE A 159 0.13 10.19 -2.66
N SER A 160 0.11 10.81 -3.83
CA SER A 160 1.23 11.63 -4.31
C SER A 160 1.04 13.04 -3.77
N THR A 161 2.03 13.59 -3.06
CA THR A 161 1.86 14.84 -2.31
C THR A 161 3.04 15.79 -2.48
N GLN A 162 2.83 17.05 -2.11
CA GLN A 162 3.89 18.04 -1.99
C GLN A 162 3.95 18.51 -0.53
N SER A 163 4.57 17.69 0.32
CA SER A 163 4.69 17.90 1.77
C SER A 163 3.33 18.04 2.48
N LEU A 164 2.89 16.99 3.17
CA LEU A 164 1.58 17.00 3.81
C LEU A 164 1.52 17.82 5.09
N THR A 165 0.44 18.58 5.23
CA THR A 165 0.05 19.19 6.49
C THR A 165 -0.75 18.22 7.35
N SER A 166 -0.74 18.41 8.67
CA SER A 166 -1.55 17.62 9.61
C SER A 166 -3.05 17.65 9.29
N PHE A 167 -3.53 18.76 8.73
CA PHE A 167 -4.93 18.93 8.32
C PHE A 167 -5.31 18.09 7.11
N GLN A 168 -4.38 17.80 6.20
CA GLN A 168 -4.61 16.92 5.06
C GLN A 168 -4.50 15.43 5.45
N ILE A 169 -3.62 15.10 6.40
CA ILE A 169 -3.48 13.73 6.93
C ILE A 169 -4.76 13.30 7.65
N MET A 170 -5.40 14.22 8.40
CA MET A 170 -6.60 13.93 9.20
C MET A 170 -7.75 13.25 8.43
N PRO A 171 -8.29 13.82 7.33
CA PRO A 171 -9.37 13.20 6.58
C PRO A 171 -8.93 11.88 5.92
N LEU A 172 -7.69 11.78 5.43
CA LEU A 172 -7.16 10.56 4.84
C LEU A 172 -7.06 9.43 5.86
N PHE A 173 -6.58 9.76 7.07
CA PHE A 173 -6.50 8.82 8.19
C PHE A 173 -7.89 8.31 8.58
N TRP A 174 -8.86 9.19 8.80
CA TRP A 174 -10.20 8.75 9.19
C TRP A 174 -10.92 8.00 8.07
N LYS A 175 -10.68 8.34 6.80
CA LYS A 175 -11.15 7.55 5.64
C LYS A 175 -10.50 6.16 5.62
N ALA A 176 -9.21 6.03 5.95
CA ALA A 176 -8.57 4.73 6.10
C ALA A 176 -9.21 3.92 7.24
N VAL A 177 -9.39 4.52 8.42
CA VAL A 177 -10.04 3.86 9.57
C VAL A 177 -11.46 3.44 9.21
N SER A 178 -12.23 4.28 8.51
CA SER A 178 -13.60 3.95 8.10
C SER A 178 -13.64 2.71 7.21
N ILE A 179 -12.73 2.63 6.23
CA ILE A 179 -12.64 1.48 5.32
C ILE A 179 -12.31 0.21 6.10
N LEU A 180 -11.33 0.27 7.01
CA LEU A 180 -10.90 -0.89 7.78
C LEU A 180 -12.00 -1.40 8.72
N GLU A 181 -12.61 -0.49 9.48
CA GLU A 181 -13.63 -0.84 10.48
C GLU A 181 -14.94 -1.26 9.82
N VAL A 182 -15.46 -0.47 8.89
CA VAL A 182 -16.81 -0.65 8.33
C VAL A 182 -16.82 -1.64 7.17
N THR A 183 -15.82 -1.60 6.28
CA THR A 183 -15.82 -2.41 5.05
C THR A 183 -15.06 -3.72 5.23
N CYS A 184 -13.87 -3.69 5.83
CA CYS A 184 -13.02 -4.89 5.96
C CYS A 184 -13.30 -5.70 7.24
N ASN A 185 -14.05 -5.14 8.19
CA ASN A 185 -14.23 -5.69 9.54
C ASN A 185 -12.87 -5.98 10.21
N LEU A 186 -11.95 -5.01 10.13
CA LEU A 186 -10.64 -5.00 10.76
C LEU A 186 -10.62 -3.89 11.81
N TRP A 187 -10.16 -4.25 13.01
CA TRP A 187 -10.29 -3.43 14.20
C TRP A 187 -9.00 -2.65 14.44
N VAL A 188 -9.02 -1.36 14.14
CA VAL A 188 -7.87 -0.48 14.30
C VAL A 188 -7.70 -0.19 15.79
N CYS A 189 -6.61 -0.70 16.38
CA CYS A 189 -6.28 -0.45 17.78
C CYS A 189 -5.13 0.54 17.94
N ALA A 190 -4.30 0.71 16.92
CA ALA A 190 -3.14 1.59 16.99
C ALA A 190 -2.85 2.25 15.65
N ALA A 191 -2.26 3.43 15.70
CA ALA A 191 -1.72 4.13 14.56
C ALA A 191 -0.24 4.45 14.80
N VAL A 192 0.59 4.24 13.78
CA VAL A 192 2.05 4.41 13.85
C VAL A 192 2.47 5.40 12.77
N SER A 193 3.27 6.40 13.14
CA SER A 193 3.93 7.29 12.19
C SER A 193 5.32 7.68 12.66
N ASP A 194 6.08 8.34 11.79
CA ASP A 194 7.37 8.92 12.19
C ASP A 194 7.18 10.09 13.19
N GLY A 195 8.30 10.62 13.67
CA GLY A 195 8.34 11.75 14.59
C GLY A 195 8.27 13.13 13.91
N ALA A 196 7.87 13.25 12.65
CA ALA A 196 7.83 14.53 11.93
C ALA A 196 6.89 15.53 12.61
N SER A 197 7.16 16.83 12.43
CA SER A 197 6.36 17.91 13.03
C SER A 197 4.89 17.86 12.60
N SER A 198 4.62 17.53 11.34
CA SER A 198 3.26 17.32 10.80
C SER A 198 2.53 16.18 11.54
N ASN A 199 3.20 15.07 11.78
CA ASN A 199 2.63 13.90 12.47
C ASN A 199 2.40 14.15 13.96
N ARG A 200 3.33 14.86 14.63
CA ARG A 200 3.11 15.33 16.01
C ARG A 200 1.91 16.25 16.10
N LYS A 201 1.78 17.21 15.17
CA LYS A 201 0.63 18.11 15.13
C LYS A 201 -0.67 17.36 14.84
N PHE A 202 -0.62 16.34 14.00
CA PHE A 202 -1.76 15.45 13.75
C PHE A 202 -2.25 14.75 15.03
N TYR A 203 -1.35 14.29 15.92
CA TYR A 203 -1.78 13.76 17.22
C TYR A 203 -2.42 14.84 18.10
N GLU A 204 -1.82 16.03 18.19
CA GLU A 204 -2.40 17.16 18.96
C GLU A 204 -3.80 17.53 18.49
N LEU A 205 -4.06 17.52 17.18
CA LEU A 205 -5.37 17.82 16.62
C LEU A 205 -6.47 16.83 17.09
N HIS A 206 -6.10 15.64 17.57
CA HIS A 206 -7.07 14.71 18.16
C HIS A 206 -7.47 15.07 19.60
N ALA A 207 -6.76 15.98 20.29
CA ALA A 207 -7.14 16.41 21.63
C ALA A 207 -8.57 16.98 21.67
N SER A 208 -8.92 17.78 20.65
CA SER A 208 -10.26 18.38 20.51
C SER A 208 -11.37 17.33 20.35
N LEU A 209 -11.05 16.12 19.91
CA LEU A 209 -12.00 15.02 19.71
C LEU A 209 -12.21 14.19 20.98
N VAL A 210 -11.36 14.32 21.99
CA VAL A 210 -11.42 13.51 23.23
C VAL A 210 -12.27 14.17 24.33
N GLY A 211 -12.70 15.43 24.13
CA GLY A 211 -13.60 16.17 25.02
C GLY A 211 -12.86 17.05 26.05
N GLU A 212 -13.56 18.10 26.54
CA GLU A 212 -13.01 19.23 27.32
C GLU A 212 -12.29 18.87 28.63
N ASN A 213 -12.40 17.63 29.12
CA ASN A 213 -11.80 17.20 30.40
C ASN A 213 -10.44 16.51 30.26
N TYR A 214 -9.84 16.47 29.07
CA TYR A 214 -8.54 15.86 28.83
C TYR A 214 -7.40 16.89 28.93
N SER A 215 -6.93 17.16 30.14
CA SER A 215 -5.66 17.87 30.38
C SER A 215 -4.51 16.87 30.31
N VAL A 216 -3.92 16.71 29.12
CA VAL A 216 -2.73 15.85 28.96
C VAL A 216 -1.68 16.61 28.19
N ASP A 217 -0.46 16.64 28.72
CA ASP A 217 0.71 17.21 28.03
C ASP A 217 0.99 16.52 26.68
N VAL A 218 0.51 15.28 26.49
CA VAL A 218 0.72 14.48 25.27
C VAL A 218 -0.53 13.70 24.87
N VAL A 219 -1.01 13.90 23.64
CA VAL A 219 -2.10 13.12 23.05
C VAL A 219 -1.58 11.76 22.60
N HIS A 220 -1.97 10.70 23.33
CA HIS A 220 -1.52 9.33 23.06
C HIS A 220 -2.64 8.40 22.58
N ARG A 221 -3.90 8.88 22.56
CA ARG A 221 -5.05 8.10 22.09
C ARG A 221 -6.19 9.00 21.62
N THR A 222 -7.08 8.43 20.81
CA THR A 222 -8.36 9.05 20.41
C THR A 222 -9.49 8.01 20.42
N ILE A 223 -10.74 8.46 20.55
CA ILE A 223 -11.92 7.59 20.41
C ILE A 223 -12.06 7.22 18.93
N ASN A 224 -12.29 5.95 18.62
CA ASN A 224 -12.54 5.53 17.26
C ASN A 224 -13.93 6.00 16.80
N LEU A 225 -13.99 6.92 15.84
CA LEU A 225 -15.25 7.47 15.31
C LEU A 225 -16.18 6.41 14.69
N PHE A 226 -15.62 5.29 14.22
CA PHE A 226 -16.36 4.20 13.59
C PHE A 226 -16.61 3.03 14.56
N ALA A 227 -16.05 3.08 15.76
CA ALA A 227 -16.29 2.12 16.84
C ALA A 227 -16.09 2.78 18.22
N PRO A 228 -17.06 3.59 18.71
CA PRO A 228 -16.89 4.44 19.89
C PRO A 228 -16.56 3.70 21.20
N SER A 229 -16.77 2.38 21.25
CA SER A 229 -16.36 1.54 22.37
C SER A 229 -14.86 1.24 22.43
N ARG A 230 -14.08 1.64 21.41
CA ARG A 230 -12.64 1.37 21.28
C ARG A 230 -11.84 2.66 21.11
N TYR A 231 -10.60 2.62 21.60
CA TYR A 231 -9.61 3.66 21.38
C TYR A 231 -8.62 3.25 20.29
N ILE A 232 -8.09 4.25 19.59
CA ILE A 232 -6.91 4.12 18.74
C ILE A 232 -5.74 4.76 19.49
N TYR A 233 -4.69 4.00 19.75
CA TYR A 233 -3.47 4.47 20.42
C TYR A 233 -2.43 4.97 19.41
N PHE A 234 -1.80 6.10 19.67
CA PHE A 234 -0.76 6.67 18.82
C PHE A 234 0.62 6.25 19.27
N PHE A 235 1.44 5.78 18.33
CA PHE A 235 2.83 5.41 18.57
C PHE A 235 3.74 6.10 17.55
N SER A 236 4.81 6.72 18.05
CA SER A 236 5.89 7.16 17.20
C SER A 236 6.87 6.01 16.99
N ASP A 237 7.46 5.92 15.79
CA ASP A 237 8.43 4.86 15.48
C ASP A 237 9.68 4.95 16.38
N ALA A 238 9.90 3.91 17.21
CA ALA A 238 10.89 3.88 18.27
C ALA A 238 12.36 4.08 17.80
N PRO A 239 12.81 3.52 16.66
CA PRO A 239 14.17 3.73 16.15
C PRO A 239 14.46 5.19 15.81
N HIS A 240 13.45 5.99 15.42
CA HIS A 240 13.64 7.42 15.19
C HIS A 240 13.90 8.16 16.50
N LEU A 241 13.23 7.79 17.59
CA LEU A 241 13.44 8.40 18.90
C LEU A 241 14.85 8.14 19.45
N ILE A 242 15.40 6.94 19.22
CA ILE A 242 16.76 6.56 19.65
C ILE A 242 17.85 7.33 18.88
N LYS A 243 17.61 7.70 17.61
CA LYS A 243 18.56 8.47 16.80
C LYS A 243 18.59 9.96 17.13
N THR A 244 17.53 10.46 17.76
CA THR A 244 17.36 11.89 18.08
C THR A 244 17.62 12.19 19.56
N SER A 245 18.01 11.18 20.34
CA SER A 245 18.43 11.30 21.75
C SER A 245 19.93 11.56 21.87
#